data_AF-A0A821WNR2-F1
#
_entry.id   AF-A0A821WNR2-F1
#
_cell.length_a   1.000
_cell.length_b   1.000
_cell.length_c   1.000
_cell.angle_alpha   90.00
_cell.angle_beta   90.00
_cell.angle_gamma   90.00
#
_symmetry.space_group_name_H-M   'P 1'
#
loop_
_entity.id
_entity.type
_entity.pdbx_description
1 polymer ?
#
loop_
_entity_poly.entity_id
_entity_poly.type
_entity_poly.pdbx_seq_one_letter_code
_entity_poly.pdbx_strand_id
1 'polypeptide(L)'
;KIEYVTIAESLERQKREFINDDELEELYKKYRHWKHNQLPIDMESITDNSSFKMSFDDTYYKKQWYLENEGQLNTPANHDINVIPAWLAGYSGKGVTISIIDDGLDHKHPELNDRYKPQLSYDLNDLNDIEHDPSPRTYDSSNNHGTRCAGASSGKANNGMCGVGVAYNSYIAGIRLLDGRITTLLEARALTLFAANTSIKSASWGPTDDGTKMEAPGALVNAALDYGVTHGRQGKGTLFVWASGNGGTAGDDCGADGYVSHPNVISIGSINHLGKTTYFGEFCPSTMAVAYTGGRHARSIREPFIPVGVVAADVGGKCTTKFFGTSGAAPVAAGALALVLEANPELTYRDIMHIIAETARIPNLSETDDWMINGAGFHVSDKFGFGVLDVGQMIALAQNWTNVNPRYDCYHEYKGSPVQLTIGASVEVNIDVDKCENVTNLEHVQANVSFSFHRRGDVKVTLISPSGTLSEMISYRDNDASKKGIKYFPFMSVHKWGESPIGRWTLRIETRTPQNDGSMKSAIDDDTGELNYFGLRLYGSYSSNDEKNNIQKRQESNAFIPTHNELEWIYKRELSIRESPNVMQKRDYQNLINERQRPKENSDQSLFSTFRKTFGF
;
A
#
# COMPACT_ATOMS: atom_id res chain seq x y z
N LYS A 1 29.26 42.34 0.82
CA LYS A 1 29.47 41.04 1.50
C LYS A 1 28.60 40.87 2.77
N ILE A 2 27.49 41.61 2.91
CA ILE A 2 26.46 41.38 3.94
C ILE A 2 25.14 41.74 3.26
N GLU A 3 24.48 40.76 2.63
CA GLU A 3 23.08 40.89 2.13
C GLU A 3 22.49 39.57 1.60
N TYR A 4 23.21 38.45 1.68
CA TYR A 4 22.71 37.12 1.27
C TYR A 4 22.26 36.23 2.44
N VAL A 5 22.38 36.71 3.69
CA VAL A 5 22.02 35.90 4.87
C VAL A 5 20.60 36.21 5.37
N THR A 6 20.05 37.40 5.11
CA THR A 6 18.74 37.81 5.63
C THR A 6 17.54 37.37 4.78
N ILE A 7 17.73 37.01 3.51
CA ILE A 7 16.63 36.54 2.64
C ILE A 7 16.38 35.03 2.83
N ALA A 8 17.44 34.25 3.08
CA ALA A 8 17.32 32.82 3.34
C ALA A 8 16.61 32.52 4.69
N GLU A 9 16.89 33.32 5.73
CA GLU A 9 16.21 33.16 7.04
C GLU A 9 14.75 33.64 7.04
N SER A 10 14.36 34.49 6.09
CA SER A 10 12.97 34.95 5.89
C SER A 10 12.13 33.92 5.13
N LEU A 11 12.71 33.29 4.10
CA LEU A 11 12.05 32.24 3.30
C LEU A 11 11.85 30.92 4.05
N GLU A 12 12.73 30.58 5.01
CA GLU A 12 12.52 29.43 5.90
C GLU A 12 11.45 29.67 6.97
N ARG A 13 11.14 30.93 7.30
CA ARG A 13 10.09 31.27 8.30
C ARG A 13 8.67 31.34 7.74
N GLN A 14 8.48 31.47 6.42
CA GLN A 14 7.15 31.54 5.80
C GLN A 14 6.62 30.20 5.27
N LYS A 15 7.36 29.10 5.46
CA LYS A 15 6.98 27.76 4.95
C LYS A 15 6.03 26.95 5.86
N ARG A 16 5.31 27.60 6.76
CA ARG A 16 4.30 26.94 7.60
C ARG A 16 3.14 27.88 7.83
N GLU A 17 2.06 27.72 7.08
CA GLU A 17 0.71 27.95 7.61
C GLU A 17 -0.36 27.42 6.61
N PHE A 18 -0.95 26.30 7.04
CA PHE A 18 -2.31 25.80 6.84
C PHE A 18 -3.05 26.07 5.53
N ILE A 19 -3.21 25.02 4.71
CA ILE A 19 -4.47 24.74 4.03
C ILE A 19 -5.50 24.49 5.14
N ASN A 20 -6.67 25.12 5.08
CA ASN A 20 -7.76 24.78 6.01
C ASN A 20 -8.19 23.33 5.74
N ASP A 21 -8.31 22.51 6.78
CA ASP A 21 -8.73 21.11 6.69
C ASP A 21 -10.03 20.96 5.87
N ASP A 22 -10.94 21.94 5.93
CA ASP A 22 -12.21 21.95 5.18
C ASP A 22 -12.02 21.94 3.65
N GLU A 23 -10.99 22.64 3.12
CA GLU A 23 -10.74 22.76 1.67
C GLU A 23 -10.05 21.51 1.12
N LEU A 24 -9.12 20.94 1.90
CA LEU A 24 -8.51 19.65 1.58
C LEU A 24 -9.58 18.55 1.60
N GLU A 25 -10.50 18.60 2.55
CA GLU A 25 -11.62 17.68 2.65
C GLU A 25 -12.59 17.82 1.46
N GLU A 26 -12.83 19.03 0.95
CA GLU A 26 -13.62 19.25 -0.26
C GLU A 26 -12.93 18.69 -1.52
N LEU A 27 -11.60 18.82 -1.62
CA LEU A 27 -10.80 18.18 -2.67
C LEU A 27 -10.87 16.65 -2.58
N TYR A 28 -10.75 16.08 -1.38
CA TYR A 28 -10.96 14.65 -1.17
C TYR A 28 -12.37 14.20 -1.52
N LYS A 29 -13.41 15.01 -1.25
CA LYS A 29 -14.80 14.72 -1.65
C LYS A 29 -14.93 14.71 -3.17
N LYS A 30 -14.32 15.67 -3.88
CA LYS A 30 -14.32 15.72 -5.35
C LYS A 30 -13.56 14.54 -5.97
N TYR A 31 -12.41 14.18 -5.43
CA TYR A 31 -11.64 13.01 -5.86
C TYR A 31 -12.44 11.70 -5.62
N ARG A 32 -13.04 11.55 -4.43
CA ARG A 32 -13.91 10.41 -4.10
C ARG A 32 -15.10 10.34 -5.04
N HIS A 33 -15.79 11.46 -5.30
CA HIS A 33 -16.92 11.53 -6.21
C HIS A 33 -16.52 11.20 -7.66
N TRP A 34 -15.39 11.72 -8.14
CA TRP A 34 -14.83 11.38 -9.46
C TRP A 34 -14.52 9.88 -9.58
N LYS A 35 -13.88 9.27 -8.57
CA LYS A 35 -13.57 7.84 -8.54
C LYS A 35 -14.83 6.98 -8.46
N HIS A 36 -15.82 7.43 -7.69
CA HIS A 36 -17.11 6.78 -7.54
C HIS A 36 -17.93 6.83 -8.84
N ASN A 37 -17.77 7.85 -9.68
CA ASN A 37 -18.44 7.93 -10.98
C ASN A 37 -17.75 7.07 -12.08
N GLN A 38 -16.53 6.57 -11.83
CA GLN A 38 -15.80 5.65 -12.73
C GLN A 38 -16.13 4.17 -12.44
N LEU A 39 -16.57 3.85 -11.22
CA LEU A 39 -16.96 2.52 -10.78
C LEU A 39 -18.50 2.41 -10.72
N PRO A 40 -19.13 1.35 -11.23
CA PRO A 40 -20.58 1.31 -11.47
C PRO A 40 -21.45 1.08 -10.21
N ILE A 41 -21.08 1.58 -9.03
CA ILE A 41 -21.77 1.22 -7.78
C ILE A 41 -22.19 2.44 -7.00
N ASP A 42 -23.49 2.52 -6.70
CA ASP A 42 -24.15 3.59 -5.97
C ASP A 42 -24.10 3.34 -4.45
N MET A 43 -23.03 3.79 -3.76
CA MET A 43 -22.92 3.67 -2.29
C MET A 43 -23.91 4.55 -1.53
N GLU A 44 -24.62 5.49 -2.18
CA GLU A 44 -25.60 6.35 -1.51
C GLU A 44 -26.79 5.56 -0.92
N SER A 45 -27.05 4.35 -1.44
CA SER A 45 -28.09 3.47 -0.88
C SER A 45 -27.79 2.92 0.52
N ILE A 46 -26.55 3.09 1.03
CA ILE A 46 -26.14 2.66 2.39
C ILE A 46 -26.14 3.83 3.39
N THR A 47 -26.16 5.08 2.91
CA THR A 47 -25.94 6.26 3.78
C THR A 47 -27.20 6.89 4.37
N ASP A 48 -28.41 6.46 3.98
CA ASP A 48 -29.66 7.04 4.50
C ASP A 48 -30.23 6.28 5.73
N ASN A 49 -29.37 5.91 6.68
CA ASN A 49 -29.84 5.51 8.00
C ASN A 49 -28.81 5.88 9.09
N SER A 50 -29.04 7.03 9.72
CA SER A 50 -28.33 7.55 10.88
C SER A 50 -28.56 6.69 12.15
N SER A 51 -28.20 5.40 12.17
CA SER A 51 -28.23 4.58 13.39
C SER A 51 -27.34 3.33 13.46
N PHE A 52 -26.62 2.90 12.41
CA PHE A 52 -25.74 1.72 12.52
C PHE A 52 -24.27 2.13 12.72
N LYS A 53 -23.87 2.39 13.97
CA LYS A 53 -22.45 2.42 14.34
C LYS A 53 -21.98 1.01 14.67
N MET A 54 -20.93 0.53 14.00
CA MET A 54 -20.20 -0.65 14.48
C MET A 54 -19.59 -0.32 15.84
N SER A 55 -19.81 -1.19 16.82
CA SER A 55 -19.23 -1.05 18.14
C SER A 55 -18.73 -2.41 18.60
N PHE A 56 -17.54 -2.39 19.19
CA PHE A 56 -16.89 -3.53 19.77
C PHE A 56 -16.59 -3.25 21.24
N ASP A 57 -16.75 -4.24 22.10
CA ASP A 57 -16.49 -4.09 23.55
C ASP A 57 -14.99 -4.25 23.91
N ASP A 58 -14.16 -4.55 22.92
CA ASP A 58 -12.74 -4.82 23.05
C ASP A 58 -11.97 -3.60 23.60
N THR A 59 -11.13 -3.86 24.60
CA THR A 59 -10.52 -2.84 25.49
C THR A 59 -9.81 -1.69 24.75
N TYR A 60 -9.19 -1.99 23.61
CA TYR A 60 -8.39 -1.05 22.81
C TYR A 60 -8.97 -0.79 21.43
N TYR A 61 -10.21 -1.18 21.12
CA TYR A 61 -10.84 -0.89 19.81
C TYR A 61 -10.79 0.61 19.46
N LYS A 62 -11.07 1.48 20.43
CA LYS A 62 -10.97 2.95 20.23
C LYS A 62 -9.56 3.47 19.95
N LYS A 63 -8.52 2.65 20.13
CA LYS A 63 -7.13 2.97 19.75
C LYS A 63 -6.77 2.47 18.34
N GLN A 64 -7.64 1.73 17.67
CA GLN A 64 -7.41 1.17 16.34
C GLN A 64 -7.80 2.15 15.25
N TRP A 65 -7.15 3.32 15.26
CA TRP A 65 -7.36 4.40 14.30
C TRP A 65 -7.20 3.92 12.84
N TYR A 66 -6.34 2.94 12.57
CA TYR A 66 -6.14 2.38 11.23
C TYR A 66 -7.34 1.58 10.69
N LEU A 67 -8.32 1.24 11.55
CA LEU A 67 -9.57 0.58 11.18
C LEU A 67 -10.71 1.60 11.03
N GLU A 68 -10.81 2.53 11.98
CA GLU A 68 -11.82 3.59 12.01
C GLU A 68 -11.20 4.84 12.65
N ASN A 69 -10.95 5.88 11.84
CA ASN A 69 -10.33 7.12 12.30
C ASN A 69 -11.34 8.29 12.28
N GLU A 70 -12.05 8.48 13.39
CA GLU A 70 -12.90 9.65 13.63
C GLU A 70 -12.10 10.82 14.26
N GLY A 71 -10.76 10.74 14.30
CA GLY A 71 -9.88 11.69 14.98
C GLY A 71 -9.70 11.47 16.49
N GLN A 72 -10.10 10.28 16.97
CA GLN A 72 -10.23 9.95 18.38
C GLN A 72 -8.90 9.89 19.17
N LEU A 73 -7.75 9.90 18.48
CA LEU A 73 -6.40 9.89 19.08
C LEU A 73 -5.60 11.18 18.80
N ASN A 74 -6.28 12.29 18.50
CA ASN A 74 -5.66 13.52 18.00
C ASN A 74 -4.90 13.31 16.67
N THR A 75 -5.38 12.35 15.88
CA THR A 75 -4.95 12.08 14.51
C THR A 75 -5.93 12.76 13.54
N PRO A 76 -5.53 13.17 12.33
CA PRO A 76 -6.49 13.63 11.34
C PRO A 76 -7.43 12.47 10.96
N ALA A 77 -8.73 12.76 10.85
CA ALA A 77 -9.74 11.76 10.52
C ALA A 77 -9.58 11.21 9.10
N ASN A 78 -10.24 10.10 8.78
CA ASN A 78 -10.24 9.43 7.46
C ASN A 78 -8.88 8.88 6.99
N HIS A 79 -7.88 8.79 7.88
CA HIS A 79 -6.66 8.02 7.65
C HIS A 79 -6.81 6.61 8.25
N ASP A 80 -7.59 5.78 7.57
CA ASP A 80 -7.86 4.37 7.89
C ASP A 80 -8.04 3.53 6.61
N ILE A 81 -8.14 2.21 6.73
CA ILE A 81 -8.29 1.32 5.55
C ILE A 81 -9.75 1.23 5.03
N ASN A 82 -10.68 2.05 5.54
CA ASN A 82 -12.11 2.02 5.20
C ASN A 82 -12.75 0.62 5.37
N VAL A 83 -12.56 -0.01 6.55
CA VAL A 83 -13.07 -1.38 6.83
C VAL A 83 -14.54 -1.40 7.28
N ILE A 84 -15.06 -0.30 7.83
CA ILE A 84 -16.40 -0.26 8.42
C ILE A 84 -17.52 -0.68 7.45
N PRO A 85 -17.54 -0.23 6.17
CA PRO A 85 -18.54 -0.70 5.21
C PRO A 85 -18.53 -2.22 5.01
N ALA A 86 -17.35 -2.85 5.04
CA ALA A 86 -17.21 -4.30 4.92
C ALA A 86 -17.90 -5.02 6.08
N TRP A 87 -17.62 -4.58 7.31
CA TRP A 87 -18.20 -5.16 8.52
C TRP A 87 -19.71 -4.94 8.61
N LEU A 88 -20.20 -3.77 8.22
CA LEU A 88 -21.65 -3.49 8.14
C LEU A 88 -22.35 -4.36 7.10
N ALA A 89 -21.66 -4.69 5.99
CA ALA A 89 -22.14 -5.64 4.99
C ALA A 89 -22.04 -7.12 5.44
N GLY A 90 -21.52 -7.38 6.65
CA GLY A 90 -21.43 -8.73 7.24
C GLY A 90 -20.15 -9.49 6.92
N TYR A 91 -19.21 -8.89 6.18
CA TYR A 91 -17.91 -9.50 5.92
C TYR A 91 -17.01 -9.35 7.14
N SER A 92 -16.48 -10.46 7.64
CA SER A 92 -15.66 -10.52 8.86
C SER A 92 -14.46 -11.47 8.73
N GLY A 93 -14.22 -12.01 7.54
CA GLY A 93 -13.20 -13.00 7.20
C GLY A 93 -13.68 -14.44 7.31
N LYS A 94 -14.98 -14.67 7.49
CA LYS A 94 -15.52 -15.99 7.82
C LYS A 94 -15.19 -17.01 6.71
N GLY A 95 -14.69 -18.17 7.11
CA GLY A 95 -14.34 -19.25 6.18
C GLY A 95 -13.00 -19.06 5.45
N VAL A 96 -12.34 -17.92 5.63
CA VAL A 96 -10.99 -17.67 5.10
C VAL A 96 -9.96 -18.07 6.14
N THR A 97 -8.88 -18.75 5.71
CA THR A 97 -7.77 -19.13 6.60
C THR A 97 -6.53 -18.30 6.29
N ILE A 98 -6.02 -17.60 7.31
CA ILE A 98 -4.76 -16.87 7.25
C ILE A 98 -3.69 -17.68 8.00
N SER A 99 -2.56 -17.94 7.38
CA SER A 99 -1.38 -18.56 7.99
C SER A 99 -0.30 -17.52 8.18
N ILE A 100 0.18 -17.37 9.42
CA ILE A 100 1.32 -16.51 9.75
C ILE A 100 2.59 -17.35 9.66
N ILE A 101 3.56 -16.93 8.85
CA ILE A 101 4.87 -17.58 8.71
C ILE A 101 5.91 -16.72 9.42
N ASP A 102 6.28 -17.07 10.65
CA ASP A 102 7.02 -16.16 11.53
C ASP A 102 7.79 -16.89 12.65
N ASP A 103 8.04 -16.23 13.79
CA ASP A 103 8.73 -16.74 14.97
C ASP A 103 7.91 -17.68 15.87
N GLY A 104 6.60 -17.79 15.60
CA GLY A 104 5.67 -18.65 16.31
C GLY A 104 4.28 -18.03 16.43
N LEU A 105 3.34 -18.82 16.95
CA LEU A 105 1.96 -18.39 17.19
C LEU A 105 1.52 -18.86 18.57
N ASP A 106 1.25 -17.92 19.48
CA ASP A 106 0.61 -18.22 20.76
C ASP A 106 -0.86 -18.56 20.52
N HIS A 107 -1.11 -19.78 20.04
CA HIS A 107 -2.44 -20.25 19.67
C HIS A 107 -3.38 -20.41 20.87
N LYS A 108 -2.85 -20.38 22.10
CA LYS A 108 -3.61 -20.40 23.35
C LYS A 108 -4.10 -19.01 23.76
N HIS A 109 -3.65 -17.95 23.08
CA HIS A 109 -4.08 -16.59 23.34
C HIS A 109 -5.62 -16.46 23.19
N PRO A 110 -6.35 -15.81 24.12
CA PRO A 110 -7.82 -15.67 24.05
C PRO A 110 -8.35 -14.94 22.80
N GLU A 111 -7.47 -14.18 22.14
CA GLU A 111 -7.74 -13.54 20.83
C GLU A 111 -7.80 -14.54 19.67
N LEU A 112 -7.16 -15.71 19.80
CA LEU A 112 -6.83 -16.59 18.67
C LEU A 112 -7.38 -18.02 18.83
N ASN A 113 -7.46 -18.52 20.06
CA ASN A 113 -7.70 -19.93 20.39
C ASN A 113 -8.92 -20.58 19.71
N ASP A 114 -10.08 -19.92 19.69
CA ASP A 114 -11.33 -20.48 19.17
C ASP A 114 -11.32 -20.68 17.65
N ARG A 115 -10.42 -20.00 16.94
CA ARG A 115 -10.33 -19.97 15.47
C ARG A 115 -8.99 -20.51 14.95
N TYR A 116 -8.15 -21.02 15.85
CA TYR A 116 -6.90 -21.66 15.51
C TYR A 116 -7.12 -22.98 14.75
N LYS A 117 -6.27 -23.24 13.75
CA LYS A 117 -6.27 -24.46 12.93
C LYS A 117 -4.97 -25.26 13.16
N PRO A 118 -4.93 -26.17 14.14
CA PRO A 118 -3.73 -26.97 14.42
C PRO A 118 -3.32 -27.82 13.20
N GLN A 119 -4.27 -28.36 12.45
CA GLN A 119 -4.01 -29.20 11.27
C GLN A 119 -3.42 -28.43 10.07
N LEU A 120 -3.38 -27.10 10.14
CA LEU A 120 -2.78 -26.21 9.13
C LEU A 120 -1.57 -25.45 9.69
N SER A 121 -1.08 -25.86 10.86
CA SER A 121 0.02 -25.23 11.57
C SER A 121 1.18 -26.21 11.74
N TYR A 122 2.40 -25.68 11.89
CA TYR A 122 3.59 -26.52 11.98
C TYR A 122 4.79 -25.76 12.57
N ASP A 123 5.60 -26.43 13.39
CA ASP A 123 6.93 -25.98 13.80
C ASP A 123 8.02 -26.53 12.86
N LEU A 124 8.72 -25.65 12.13
CA LEU A 124 9.87 -26.01 11.28
C LEU A 124 11.22 -25.89 12.00
N ASN A 125 11.26 -25.27 13.17
CA ASN A 125 12.45 -25.01 13.96
C ASN A 125 12.76 -26.16 14.93
N ASP A 126 11.73 -26.84 15.46
CA ASP A 126 11.89 -27.97 16.37
C ASP A 126 11.54 -29.32 15.72
N LEU A 127 12.54 -29.96 15.13
CA LEU A 127 12.35 -31.26 14.48
C LEU A 127 12.08 -32.42 15.46
N ASN A 128 12.25 -32.20 16.78
CA ASN A 128 11.99 -33.21 17.80
C ASN A 128 10.58 -33.06 18.40
N ASP A 129 9.86 -31.99 18.06
CA ASP A 129 8.48 -31.81 18.47
C ASP A 129 7.57 -32.71 17.62
N ILE A 130 7.04 -33.75 18.26
CA ILE A 130 6.13 -34.73 17.64
C ILE A 130 4.78 -34.08 17.31
N GLU A 131 4.36 -33.09 18.10
CA GLU A 131 3.10 -32.36 17.91
C GLU A 131 3.22 -31.28 16.83
N HIS A 132 4.44 -30.85 16.52
CA HIS A 132 4.76 -29.74 15.63
C HIS A 132 3.99 -28.45 16.00
N ASP A 133 3.91 -28.18 17.31
CA ASP A 133 3.20 -27.04 17.88
C ASP A 133 3.96 -25.74 17.54
N PRO A 134 3.34 -24.81 16.78
CA PRO A 134 4.00 -23.57 16.38
C PRO A 134 4.17 -22.56 17.54
N SER A 135 3.93 -22.95 18.79
CA SER A 135 4.03 -22.08 19.95
C SER A 135 5.40 -21.36 20.00
N PRO A 136 5.41 -20.05 20.30
CA PRO A 136 6.66 -19.31 20.43
C PRO A 136 7.43 -19.80 21.66
N ARG A 137 8.76 -19.82 21.58
CA ARG A 137 9.61 -20.06 22.75
C ARG A 137 9.66 -18.81 23.61
N THR A 138 8.82 -18.76 24.64
CA THR A 138 8.58 -17.57 25.47
C THR A 138 9.71 -17.20 26.44
N TYR A 139 10.77 -18.01 26.57
CA TYR A 139 11.99 -17.58 27.27
C TYR A 139 12.72 -16.47 26.50
N ASP A 140 12.53 -16.39 25.19
CA ASP A 140 12.95 -15.27 24.36
C ASP A 140 11.75 -14.35 24.14
N SER A 141 11.81 -13.16 24.76
CA SER A 141 10.74 -12.17 24.65
C SER A 141 10.59 -11.58 23.24
N SER A 142 11.55 -11.82 22.34
CA SER A 142 11.48 -11.38 20.94
C SER A 142 10.59 -12.26 20.07
N ASN A 143 10.34 -13.52 20.48
CA ASN A 143 9.44 -14.46 19.82
C ASN A 143 7.95 -14.11 20.07
N ASN A 144 7.57 -12.89 19.73
CA ASN A 144 6.23 -12.35 19.91
C ASN A 144 5.61 -11.85 18.60
N HIS A 145 6.41 -11.80 17.54
CA HIS A 145 6.11 -11.10 16.32
C HIS A 145 4.97 -11.77 15.56
N GLY A 146 5.02 -13.10 15.39
CA GLY A 146 3.96 -13.86 14.73
C GLY A 146 2.63 -13.79 15.47
N THR A 147 2.64 -13.73 16.80
CA THR A 147 1.42 -13.56 17.62
C THR A 147 0.82 -12.16 17.41
N ARG A 148 1.65 -11.12 17.29
CA ARG A 148 1.20 -9.76 16.97
C ARG A 148 0.63 -9.66 15.56
N CYS A 149 1.27 -10.28 14.57
CA CYS A 149 0.73 -10.35 13.20
C CYS A 149 -0.62 -11.10 13.16
N ALA A 150 -0.75 -12.20 13.89
CA ALA A 150 -2.01 -12.93 14.01
C ALA A 150 -3.11 -12.08 14.65
N GLY A 151 -2.81 -11.37 15.74
CA GLY A 151 -3.75 -10.47 16.39
C GLY A 151 -4.21 -9.30 15.50
N ALA A 152 -3.28 -8.67 14.79
CA ALA A 152 -3.60 -7.55 13.88
C ALA A 152 -4.52 -7.98 12.72
N SER A 153 -4.29 -9.17 12.15
CA SER A 153 -5.10 -9.70 11.06
C SER A 153 -6.42 -10.30 11.52
N SER A 154 -6.42 -11.05 12.62
CA SER A 154 -7.47 -12.01 12.96
C SER A 154 -7.83 -12.05 14.45
N GLY A 155 -7.40 -11.08 15.27
CA GLY A 155 -7.82 -10.92 16.67
C GLY A 155 -9.34 -10.97 16.85
N LYS A 156 -9.80 -11.49 17.98
CA LYS A 156 -11.22 -11.77 18.22
C LYS A 156 -11.95 -10.47 18.45
N ALA A 157 -13.19 -10.40 17.98
CA ALA A 157 -14.08 -9.31 18.31
C ALA A 157 -14.98 -9.70 19.49
N ASN A 158 -15.40 -8.69 20.25
CA ASN A 158 -16.38 -8.77 21.31
C ASN A 158 -16.04 -9.79 22.40
N ASN A 159 -14.79 -9.78 22.87
CA ASN A 159 -14.35 -10.60 24.00
C ASN A 159 -13.83 -9.77 25.19
N GLY A 160 -13.96 -8.43 25.14
CA GLY A 160 -13.46 -7.51 26.15
C GLY A 160 -11.93 -7.44 26.28
N MET A 161 -11.16 -8.06 25.38
CA MET A 161 -9.69 -8.13 25.44
C MET A 161 -9.07 -7.42 24.23
N CYS A 162 -7.81 -6.99 24.37
CA CYS A 162 -7.01 -6.39 23.30
C CYS A 162 -7.80 -5.44 22.37
N GLY A 163 -7.85 -5.73 21.08
CA GLY A 163 -8.61 -5.00 20.07
C GLY A 163 -9.07 -6.00 19.00
N VAL A 164 -9.63 -5.51 17.91
CA VAL A 164 -10.27 -6.32 16.88
C VAL A 164 -9.32 -6.56 15.71
N GLY A 165 -9.17 -7.80 15.26
CA GLY A 165 -8.47 -8.08 14.00
C GLY A 165 -9.28 -7.60 12.80
N VAL A 166 -8.62 -7.21 11.70
CA VAL A 166 -9.33 -6.76 10.48
C VAL A 166 -10.36 -7.79 10.01
N ALA A 167 -9.98 -9.08 10.05
CA ALA A 167 -10.81 -10.23 9.72
C ALA A 167 -11.09 -11.06 10.99
N TYR A 168 -11.81 -10.48 11.95
CA TYR A 168 -12.05 -11.04 13.28
C TYR A 168 -12.86 -12.35 13.36
N ASN A 169 -13.33 -12.90 12.23
CA ASN A 169 -13.94 -14.24 12.12
C ASN A 169 -13.18 -15.17 11.17
N SER A 170 -12.01 -14.78 10.67
CA SER A 170 -11.13 -15.68 9.93
C SER A 170 -10.59 -16.79 10.83
N TYR A 171 -10.17 -17.88 10.20
CA TYR A 171 -9.34 -18.89 10.83
C TYR A 171 -7.88 -18.48 10.80
N ILE A 172 -7.14 -18.85 11.85
CA ILE A 172 -5.71 -18.54 11.99
C ILE A 172 -4.88 -19.82 12.10
N ALA A 173 -3.75 -19.84 11.41
CA ALA A 173 -2.75 -20.90 11.49
C ALA A 173 -1.35 -20.29 11.64
N GLY A 174 -0.40 -21.08 12.14
CA GLY A 174 0.97 -20.63 12.39
C GLY A 174 1.99 -21.61 11.82
N ILE A 175 2.96 -21.08 11.08
CA ILE A 175 4.17 -21.80 10.69
C ILE A 175 5.35 -21.11 11.36
N ARG A 176 5.94 -21.78 12.36
CA ARG A 176 7.12 -21.28 13.06
C ARG A 176 8.35 -21.60 12.21
N LEU A 177 9.04 -20.56 11.75
CA LEU A 177 10.21 -20.60 10.86
C LEU A 177 11.40 -19.79 11.43
N LEU A 178 11.15 -18.65 12.06
CA LEU A 178 12.18 -17.64 12.32
C LEU A 178 12.98 -17.85 13.62
N ASP A 179 12.49 -18.68 14.54
CA ASP A 179 13.14 -18.95 15.83
C ASP A 179 14.21 -20.06 15.73
N GLY A 180 15.17 -19.88 14.82
CA GLY A 180 16.23 -20.84 14.55
C GLY A 180 16.94 -20.66 13.21
N ARG A 181 17.73 -21.66 12.80
CA ARG A 181 18.49 -21.59 11.55
C ARG A 181 17.55 -21.70 10.35
N ILE A 182 17.46 -20.62 9.57
CA ILE A 182 16.70 -20.58 8.32
C ILE A 182 17.55 -21.15 7.18
N THR A 183 16.92 -21.94 6.31
CA THR A 183 17.53 -22.44 5.08
C THR A 183 16.50 -22.35 3.95
N THR A 184 16.96 -22.29 2.71
CA THR A 184 16.08 -22.26 1.52
C THR A 184 15.08 -23.42 1.46
N LEU A 185 15.43 -24.59 2.01
CA LEU A 185 14.51 -25.73 2.11
C LEU A 185 13.39 -25.46 3.13
N LEU A 186 13.70 -24.85 4.27
CA LEU A 186 12.71 -24.52 5.29
C LEU A 186 11.78 -23.41 4.81
N GLU A 187 12.31 -22.38 4.15
CA GLU A 187 11.50 -21.32 3.52
C GLU A 187 10.53 -21.91 2.48
N ALA A 188 11.04 -22.73 1.56
CA ALA A 188 10.20 -23.39 0.55
C ALA A 188 9.14 -24.30 1.18
N ARG A 189 9.49 -25.01 2.26
CA ARG A 189 8.55 -25.84 3.02
C ARG A 189 7.49 -24.99 3.71
N ALA A 190 7.85 -23.87 4.34
CA ALA A 190 6.90 -22.96 4.98
C ALA A 190 5.87 -22.40 3.98
N LEU A 191 6.31 -22.08 2.77
CA LEU A 191 5.46 -21.55 1.71
C LEU A 191 4.54 -22.62 1.10
N THR A 192 4.99 -23.88 1.00
CA THR A 192 4.19 -24.98 0.43
C THR A 192 3.28 -25.67 1.43
N LEU A 193 3.66 -25.75 2.71
CA LEU A 193 2.88 -26.43 3.74
C LEU A 193 1.46 -25.88 3.78
N PHE A 194 0.51 -26.79 3.60
CA PHE A 194 -0.93 -26.53 3.63
C PHE A 194 -1.42 -25.47 2.63
N ALA A 195 -0.63 -25.11 1.61
CA ALA A 195 -1.02 -24.07 0.64
C ALA A 195 -2.38 -24.35 -0.02
N ALA A 196 -2.71 -25.62 -0.28
CA ALA A 196 -4.03 -26.01 -0.83
C ALA A 196 -5.22 -25.62 0.07
N ASN A 197 -5.01 -25.57 1.39
CA ASN A 197 -6.04 -25.37 2.41
C ASN A 197 -5.92 -24.03 3.16
N THR A 198 -4.90 -23.24 2.83
CA THR A 198 -4.66 -21.90 3.37
C THR A 198 -4.96 -20.86 2.31
N SER A 199 -5.81 -19.89 2.63
CA SER A 199 -6.19 -18.85 1.67
C SER A 199 -5.10 -17.80 1.52
N ILE A 200 -4.51 -17.38 2.63
CA ILE A 200 -3.52 -16.29 2.71
C ILE A 200 -2.34 -16.74 3.56
N LYS A 201 -1.13 -16.53 3.07
CA LYS A 201 0.12 -16.67 3.83
C LYS A 201 0.71 -15.29 4.03
N SER A 202 0.82 -14.85 5.29
CA SER A 202 1.40 -13.57 5.68
C SER A 202 2.82 -13.79 6.18
N ALA A 203 3.77 -13.07 5.58
CA ALA A 203 5.18 -13.09 5.94
C ALA A 203 5.67 -11.66 6.18
N SER A 204 6.56 -11.49 7.15
CA SER A 204 7.12 -10.19 7.51
C SER A 204 8.60 -10.34 7.87
N TRP A 205 9.31 -11.04 6.99
CA TRP A 205 10.73 -11.39 7.07
C TRP A 205 11.34 -11.32 5.67
N GLY A 206 12.66 -11.20 5.59
CA GLY A 206 13.40 -11.09 4.35
C GLY A 206 14.90 -11.12 4.63
N PRO A 207 15.73 -10.67 3.67
CA PRO A 207 17.13 -10.36 3.91
C PRO A 207 17.27 -9.34 5.05
N THR A 208 18.48 -9.16 5.58
CA THR A 208 18.69 -8.15 6.62
C THR A 208 18.58 -6.74 6.05
N ASP A 209 17.70 -5.94 6.65
CA ASP A 209 17.39 -4.54 6.32
C ASP A 209 18.50 -3.54 6.76
N ASP A 210 19.76 -3.81 6.42
CA ASP A 210 20.93 -3.01 6.83
C ASP A 210 21.45 -2.06 5.74
N GLY A 211 20.79 -2.01 4.58
CA GLY A 211 21.25 -1.25 3.43
C GLY A 211 22.46 -1.86 2.72
N THR A 212 22.82 -3.10 3.03
CA THR A 212 23.99 -3.81 2.45
C THR A 212 23.62 -5.13 1.79
N LYS A 213 22.57 -5.82 2.27
CA LYS A 213 22.17 -7.11 1.73
C LYS A 213 21.47 -6.96 0.39
N MET A 214 21.57 -7.99 -0.42
CA MET A 214 20.85 -8.10 -1.68
C MET A 214 20.77 -9.57 -1.99
N GLU A 215 19.55 -10.11 -1.96
CA GLU A 215 19.31 -11.54 -2.03
C GLU A 215 18.00 -11.79 -2.76
N ALA A 216 18.01 -12.78 -3.65
CA ALA A 216 16.81 -13.25 -4.32
C ALA A 216 16.50 -14.68 -3.91
N PRO A 217 15.21 -15.06 -3.85
CA PRO A 217 14.78 -16.43 -3.62
C PRO A 217 15.53 -17.44 -4.48
N GLY A 218 16.02 -18.52 -3.86
CA GLY A 218 16.59 -19.66 -4.57
C GLY A 218 15.54 -20.46 -5.34
N ALA A 219 15.97 -21.43 -6.15
CA ALA A 219 15.08 -22.21 -7.01
C ALA A 219 13.94 -22.92 -6.25
N LEU A 220 14.20 -23.42 -5.03
CA LEU A 220 13.17 -24.08 -4.21
C LEU A 220 12.08 -23.12 -3.74
N VAL A 221 12.46 -21.89 -3.37
CA VAL A 221 11.51 -20.87 -2.90
C VAL A 221 10.66 -20.35 -4.07
N ASN A 222 11.27 -20.10 -5.23
CA ASN A 222 10.52 -19.76 -6.45
C ASN A 222 9.50 -20.87 -6.79
N ALA A 223 9.93 -22.13 -6.79
CA ALA A 223 9.04 -23.27 -7.02
C ALA A 223 7.92 -23.39 -5.97
N ALA A 224 8.20 -23.03 -4.71
CA ALA A 224 7.22 -23.02 -3.64
C ALA A 224 6.14 -21.93 -3.83
N LEU A 225 6.55 -20.72 -4.24
CA LEU A 225 5.64 -19.63 -4.56
C LEU A 225 4.78 -19.98 -5.77
N ASP A 226 5.38 -20.51 -6.84
CA ASP A 226 4.66 -21.00 -8.02
C ASP A 226 3.68 -22.12 -7.67
N TYR A 227 4.09 -23.06 -6.82
CA TYR A 227 3.20 -24.12 -6.36
C TYR A 227 1.99 -23.55 -5.62
N GLY A 228 2.20 -22.58 -4.71
CA GLY A 228 1.14 -21.96 -3.93
C GLY A 228 0.12 -21.21 -4.79
N VAL A 229 0.56 -20.43 -5.78
CA VAL A 229 -0.37 -19.73 -6.68
C VAL A 229 -1.04 -20.66 -7.70
N THR A 230 -0.44 -21.81 -7.99
CA THR A 230 -1.00 -22.77 -8.96
C THR A 230 -1.97 -23.77 -8.32
N HIS A 231 -1.71 -24.20 -7.08
CA HIS A 231 -2.47 -25.28 -6.43
C HIS A 231 -3.25 -24.82 -5.20
N GLY A 232 -2.91 -23.65 -4.66
CA GLY A 232 -3.64 -23.04 -3.54
C GLY A 232 -5.10 -22.76 -3.91
N ARG A 233 -6.00 -22.84 -2.93
CA ARG A 233 -7.42 -22.47 -3.10
C ARG A 233 -8.08 -23.11 -4.33
N GLN A 234 -7.88 -24.41 -4.54
CA GLN A 234 -8.42 -25.16 -5.67
C GLN A 234 -8.01 -24.60 -7.05
N GLY A 235 -6.78 -24.08 -7.16
CA GLY A 235 -6.25 -23.50 -8.40
C GLY A 235 -6.46 -21.99 -8.54
N LYS A 236 -7.16 -21.34 -7.60
CA LYS A 236 -7.29 -19.88 -7.55
C LYS A 236 -6.03 -19.19 -7.04
N GLY A 237 -5.16 -19.93 -6.36
CA GLY A 237 -3.88 -19.50 -5.85
C GLY A 237 -3.95 -18.93 -4.43
N THR A 238 -3.00 -19.36 -3.59
CA THR A 238 -2.77 -18.78 -2.27
C THR A 238 -2.27 -17.33 -2.42
N LEU A 239 -2.79 -16.42 -1.59
CA LEU A 239 -2.28 -15.05 -1.53
C LEU A 239 -1.03 -15.02 -0.64
N PHE A 240 0.13 -14.66 -1.18
CA PHE A 240 1.33 -14.40 -0.40
C PHE A 240 1.42 -12.90 -0.11
N VAL A 241 1.22 -12.50 1.14
CA VAL A 241 1.25 -11.08 1.57
C VAL A 241 2.54 -10.86 2.35
N TRP A 242 3.30 -9.83 1.95
CA TRP A 242 4.66 -9.63 2.43
C TRP A 242 4.90 -8.19 2.85
N ALA A 243 5.62 -7.99 3.95
CA ALA A 243 6.08 -6.66 4.37
C ALA A 243 7.22 -6.17 3.45
N SER A 244 7.22 -4.89 3.07
CA SER A 244 8.24 -4.36 2.15
C SER A 244 9.63 -4.13 2.76
N GLY A 245 9.81 -4.21 4.09
CA GLY A 245 11.09 -4.00 4.77
C GLY A 245 11.12 -2.80 5.73
N ASN A 246 12.09 -2.76 6.64
CA ASN A 246 12.23 -1.74 7.71
C ASN A 246 13.60 -1.01 7.68
N GLY A 247 14.34 -1.12 6.58
CA GLY A 247 15.70 -0.62 6.38
C GLY A 247 15.81 0.81 5.89
N GLY A 248 14.70 1.56 5.76
CA GLY A 248 14.73 2.93 5.23
C GLY A 248 15.68 3.86 5.98
N THR A 249 15.89 3.60 7.28
CA THR A 249 16.83 4.39 8.09
C THR A 249 18.31 4.05 7.91
N ALA A 250 18.58 2.87 7.36
CA ALA A 250 19.88 2.40 6.93
C ALA A 250 20.15 2.74 5.45
N GLY A 251 19.22 3.43 4.78
CA GLY A 251 19.30 3.69 3.34
C GLY A 251 19.14 2.43 2.51
N ASP A 252 18.33 1.49 3.00
CA ASP A 252 17.96 0.29 2.24
C ASP A 252 16.83 0.59 1.24
N ASP A 253 16.67 -0.35 0.31
CA ASP A 253 15.74 -0.27 -0.80
C ASP A 253 15.19 -1.68 -1.06
N CYS A 254 13.87 -1.82 -1.05
CA CYS A 254 13.23 -3.11 -1.15
C CYS A 254 13.39 -3.77 -2.53
N GLY A 255 13.91 -3.04 -3.53
CA GLY A 255 14.41 -3.59 -4.78
C GLY A 255 15.63 -4.49 -4.59
N ALA A 256 16.30 -4.47 -3.44
CA ALA A 256 17.36 -5.41 -3.07
C ALA A 256 16.82 -6.71 -2.44
N ASP A 257 15.54 -6.75 -2.06
CA ASP A 257 14.84 -7.92 -1.56
C ASP A 257 14.08 -8.62 -2.69
N GLY A 258 14.54 -9.81 -3.08
CA GLY A 258 13.90 -10.60 -4.11
C GLY A 258 12.61 -11.31 -3.70
N TYR A 259 12.28 -11.39 -2.40
CA TYR A 259 11.01 -11.96 -1.93
C TYR A 259 9.87 -11.01 -2.28
N VAL A 260 10.00 -9.73 -1.93
CA VAL A 260 9.02 -8.70 -2.27
C VAL A 260 9.03 -8.37 -3.77
N SER A 261 10.14 -8.62 -4.47
CA SER A 261 10.25 -8.50 -5.94
C SER A 261 9.75 -9.73 -6.72
N HIS A 262 9.08 -10.70 -6.08
CA HIS A 262 8.53 -11.86 -6.78
C HIS A 262 7.11 -11.58 -7.32
N PRO A 263 6.77 -11.90 -8.58
CA PRO A 263 5.47 -11.60 -9.21
C PRO A 263 4.28 -12.41 -8.67
N ASN A 264 4.49 -13.22 -7.64
CA ASN A 264 3.45 -14.01 -6.96
C ASN A 264 3.22 -13.50 -5.53
N VAL A 265 3.93 -12.44 -5.14
CA VAL A 265 3.90 -11.84 -3.81
C VAL A 265 3.22 -10.49 -3.89
N ILE A 266 2.31 -10.23 -2.95
CA ILE A 266 1.66 -8.94 -2.73
C ILE A 266 2.49 -8.21 -1.68
N SER A 267 3.41 -7.35 -2.12
CA SER A 267 4.26 -6.53 -1.24
C SER A 267 3.47 -5.34 -0.68
N ILE A 268 3.53 -5.17 0.64
CA ILE A 268 2.80 -4.15 1.39
C ILE A 268 3.78 -3.27 2.16
N GLY A 269 3.81 -1.99 1.80
CA GLY A 269 4.54 -0.96 2.52
C GLY A 269 3.75 -0.35 3.68
N SER A 270 4.37 0.60 4.38
CA SER A 270 3.80 1.22 5.58
C SER A 270 3.66 2.72 5.48
N ILE A 271 2.55 3.22 6.03
CA ILE A 271 2.29 4.65 6.21
C ILE A 271 1.89 4.99 7.64
N ASN A 272 2.10 6.25 8.01
CA ASN A 272 1.76 6.76 9.32
C ASN A 272 0.34 7.32 9.40
N HIS A 273 -0.06 7.79 10.58
CA HIS A 273 -1.38 8.35 10.89
C HIS A 273 -1.74 9.64 10.14
N LEU A 274 -0.80 10.23 9.40
CA LEU A 274 -1.01 11.39 8.53
C LEU A 274 -1.08 10.98 7.04
N GLY A 275 -1.06 9.68 6.73
CA GLY A 275 -0.98 9.19 5.36
C GLY A 275 0.38 9.44 4.69
N LYS A 276 1.43 9.73 5.47
CA LYS A 276 2.79 9.93 4.97
C LYS A 276 3.57 8.62 5.07
N THR A 277 4.69 8.51 4.34
CA THR A 277 5.62 7.37 4.49
C THR A 277 6.10 7.23 5.93
N THR A 278 6.75 6.14 6.26
CA THR A 278 7.36 5.92 7.58
C THR A 278 8.88 5.95 7.50
N TYR A 279 9.55 6.46 8.55
CA TYR A 279 11.00 6.61 8.57
C TYR A 279 11.77 5.29 8.39
N PHE A 280 11.16 4.16 8.77
CA PHE A 280 11.71 2.82 8.59
C PHE A 280 11.33 2.16 7.27
N GLY A 281 10.31 2.66 6.56
CA GLY A 281 9.81 1.97 5.36
C GLY A 281 10.85 1.98 4.23
N GLU A 282 10.91 0.89 3.49
CA GLU A 282 11.66 0.77 2.24
C GLU A 282 10.73 1.00 1.04
N PHE A 283 11.26 1.61 -0.01
CA PHE A 283 10.51 2.04 -1.19
C PHE A 283 11.11 1.42 -2.44
N CYS A 284 10.25 0.89 -3.31
CA CYS A 284 10.65 0.25 -4.56
C CYS A 284 9.39 -0.04 -5.40
N PRO A 285 9.55 -0.16 -6.73
CA PRO A 285 8.43 -0.30 -7.66
C PRO A 285 7.73 -1.67 -7.60
N SER A 286 8.20 -2.62 -6.78
CA SER A 286 7.54 -3.90 -6.51
C SER A 286 6.46 -3.80 -5.44
N THR A 287 6.40 -2.69 -4.68
CA THR A 287 5.36 -2.45 -3.68
C THR A 287 4.00 -2.30 -4.36
N MET A 288 3.04 -3.15 -3.97
CA MET A 288 1.70 -3.14 -4.56
C MET A 288 0.82 -2.06 -3.94
N ALA A 289 0.83 -1.97 -2.60
CA ALA A 289 0.02 -1.03 -1.85
C ALA A 289 0.65 -0.78 -0.48
N VAL A 290 0.05 0.13 0.29
CA VAL A 290 0.45 0.41 1.67
C VAL A 290 -0.72 0.19 2.64
N ALA A 291 -0.37 -0.04 3.91
CA ALA A 291 -1.33 -0.01 5.00
C ALA A 291 -0.80 0.82 6.18
N TYR A 292 -1.73 1.28 7.02
CA TYR A 292 -1.41 2.09 8.19
C TYR A 292 -0.76 1.25 9.29
N THR A 293 0.38 1.74 9.80
CA THR A 293 1.07 1.16 10.97
C THR A 293 1.40 2.19 12.04
N GLY A 294 1.57 3.47 11.65
CA GLY A 294 1.99 4.55 12.55
C GLY A 294 3.46 4.91 12.38
N GLY A 295 4.08 5.49 13.42
CA GLY A 295 5.45 6.01 13.34
C GLY A 295 5.56 7.43 12.78
N ARG A 296 6.79 7.92 12.63
CA ARG A 296 7.09 9.24 12.04
C ARG A 296 7.36 9.13 10.54
N HIS A 297 7.15 10.23 9.82
CA HIS A 297 7.47 10.33 8.39
C HIS A 297 8.96 10.26 8.10
N ALA A 298 9.73 11.09 8.78
CA ALA A 298 11.19 11.09 8.70
C ALA A 298 11.79 10.96 10.10
N ARG A 299 13.10 10.70 10.17
CA ARG A 299 13.86 10.83 11.42
C ARG A 299 13.80 12.24 12.05
N SER A 300 13.26 13.22 11.32
CA SER A 300 13.10 14.61 11.77
C SER A 300 12.23 14.74 13.03
N ILE A 301 12.70 15.56 13.96
CA ILE A 301 12.02 15.87 15.24
C ILE A 301 10.87 16.89 15.04
N ARG A 302 10.73 17.44 13.82
CA ARG A 302 9.76 18.52 13.54
C ARG A 302 8.31 18.06 13.44
N GLU A 303 8.07 16.75 13.30
CA GLU A 303 6.73 16.15 13.35
C GLU A 303 6.41 15.76 14.81
N PRO A 304 5.30 16.25 15.39
CA PRO A 304 4.84 15.82 16.71
C PRO A 304 4.70 14.30 16.75
N PHE A 305 5.40 13.64 17.68
CA PHE A 305 5.29 12.18 17.78
C PHE A 305 3.99 11.80 18.48
N ILE A 306 3.03 11.30 17.71
CA ILE A 306 1.87 10.62 18.24
C ILE A 306 2.21 9.12 18.30
N PRO A 307 2.35 8.51 19.50
CA PRO A 307 2.81 7.13 19.66
C PRO A 307 1.69 6.11 19.40
N VAL A 308 0.99 6.27 18.28
CA VAL A 308 -0.10 5.39 17.83
C VAL A 308 0.46 4.36 16.87
N GLY A 309 0.24 3.08 17.20
CA GLY A 309 0.65 1.93 16.39
C GLY A 309 -0.51 0.97 16.14
N VAL A 310 -0.22 -0.15 15.50
CA VAL A 310 -1.17 -1.26 15.38
C VAL A 310 -1.42 -1.85 16.77
N VAL A 311 -2.69 -2.12 17.08
CA VAL A 311 -3.12 -2.86 18.27
C VAL A 311 -3.20 -4.33 17.91
N ALA A 312 -2.63 -5.19 18.75
CA ALA A 312 -2.60 -6.62 18.52
C ALA A 312 -2.49 -7.43 19.82
N ALA A 313 -2.79 -8.72 19.72
CA ALA A 313 -2.41 -9.73 20.70
C ALA A 313 -0.88 -9.77 20.89
N ASP A 314 -0.44 -10.16 22.07
CA ASP A 314 0.97 -10.33 22.41
C ASP A 314 1.13 -11.57 23.30
N VAL A 315 2.30 -12.20 23.26
CA VAL A 315 2.50 -13.51 23.90
C VAL A 315 2.19 -13.53 25.39
N GLY A 316 1.65 -14.66 25.86
CA GLY A 316 1.30 -14.85 27.27
C GLY A 316 0.03 -14.12 27.68
N GLY A 317 -0.94 -14.01 26.76
CA GLY A 317 -2.23 -13.38 27.01
C GLY A 317 -2.18 -11.86 27.15
N LYS A 318 -1.18 -11.21 26.55
CA LYS A 318 -0.95 -9.77 26.63
C LYS A 318 -1.48 -9.06 25.39
N CYS A 319 -1.47 -7.73 25.43
CA CYS A 319 -1.82 -6.91 24.27
C CYS A 319 -0.74 -5.85 24.06
N THR A 320 -0.52 -5.46 22.81
CA THR A 320 0.26 -4.29 22.46
C THR A 320 -0.61 -3.27 21.75
N THR A 321 -0.33 -1.97 21.95
CA THR A 321 -0.94 -0.86 21.19
C THR A 321 0.11 -0.12 20.36
N LYS A 322 1.30 -0.73 20.21
CA LYS A 322 2.51 -0.12 19.66
C LYS A 322 3.24 -1.11 18.76
N PHE A 323 2.49 -1.85 17.95
CA PHE A 323 3.10 -2.67 16.90
C PHE A 323 3.34 -1.79 15.68
N PHE A 324 4.62 -1.49 15.42
CA PHE A 324 5.08 -0.66 14.30
C PHE A 324 5.81 -1.51 13.26
N GLY A 325 6.25 -0.88 12.16
CA GLY A 325 6.97 -1.54 11.09
C GLY A 325 6.06 -1.89 9.92
N THR A 326 6.66 -2.19 8.78
CA THR A 326 5.95 -2.84 7.65
C THR A 326 5.35 -4.19 8.06
N SER A 327 5.91 -4.84 9.09
CA SER A 327 5.35 -6.01 9.75
C SER A 327 4.00 -5.79 10.45
N GLY A 328 3.63 -4.54 10.75
CA GLY A 328 2.28 -4.19 11.19
C GLY A 328 1.32 -3.96 10.02
N ALA A 329 1.84 -3.51 8.88
CA ALA A 329 1.06 -3.22 7.67
C ALA A 329 0.65 -4.50 6.91
N ALA A 330 1.58 -5.44 6.72
CA ALA A 330 1.32 -6.72 6.04
C ALA A 330 0.16 -7.54 6.65
N PRO A 331 0.07 -7.78 7.98
CA PRO A 331 -1.06 -8.51 8.56
C PRO A 331 -2.38 -7.73 8.51
N VAL A 332 -2.35 -6.39 8.59
CA VAL A 332 -3.54 -5.56 8.35
C VAL A 332 -4.05 -5.77 6.93
N ALA A 333 -3.16 -5.74 5.94
CA ALA A 333 -3.50 -6.06 4.55
C ALA A 333 -3.98 -7.51 4.38
N ALA A 334 -3.34 -8.49 5.02
CA ALA A 334 -3.78 -9.89 4.97
C ALA A 334 -5.21 -10.06 5.49
N GLY A 335 -5.57 -9.38 6.57
CA GLY A 335 -6.94 -9.36 7.08
C GLY A 335 -7.91 -8.66 6.12
N ALA A 336 -7.53 -7.52 5.53
CA ALA A 336 -8.33 -6.84 4.51
C ALA A 336 -8.63 -7.74 3.30
N LEU A 337 -7.61 -8.45 2.80
CA LEU A 337 -7.75 -9.39 1.69
C LEU A 337 -8.60 -10.61 2.07
N ALA A 338 -8.64 -11.01 3.35
CA ALA A 338 -9.55 -12.05 3.80
C ALA A 338 -11.02 -11.61 3.73
N LEU A 339 -11.33 -10.33 4.01
CA LEU A 339 -12.68 -9.79 3.84
C LEU A 339 -13.10 -9.80 2.36
N VAL A 340 -12.18 -9.43 1.46
CA VAL A 340 -12.41 -9.46 0.01
C VAL A 340 -12.63 -10.89 -0.49
N LEU A 341 -11.85 -11.86 -0.01
CA LEU A 341 -12.04 -13.28 -0.34
C LEU A 341 -13.33 -13.87 0.21
N GLU A 342 -13.84 -13.39 1.35
CA GLU A 342 -15.18 -13.78 1.83
C GLU A 342 -16.26 -13.22 0.91
N ALA A 343 -16.11 -11.97 0.46
CA ALA A 343 -17.05 -11.33 -0.46
C ALA A 343 -17.12 -12.01 -1.83
N ASN A 344 -15.99 -12.46 -2.35
CA ASN A 344 -15.93 -13.27 -3.57
C ASN A 344 -14.86 -14.38 -3.47
N PRO A 345 -15.27 -15.61 -3.11
CA PRO A 345 -14.36 -16.76 -3.01
C PRO A 345 -13.81 -17.25 -4.35
N GLU A 346 -14.33 -16.78 -5.47
CA GLU A 346 -13.91 -17.16 -6.83
C GLU A 346 -12.71 -16.37 -7.34
N LEU A 347 -12.34 -15.27 -6.68
CA LEU A 347 -11.19 -14.45 -7.06
C LEU A 347 -9.89 -15.26 -7.03
N THR A 348 -9.12 -15.18 -8.09
CA THR A 348 -7.74 -15.66 -8.13
C THR A 348 -6.79 -14.69 -7.42
N TYR A 349 -5.56 -15.12 -7.17
CA TYR A 349 -4.54 -14.24 -6.59
C TYR A 349 -4.24 -13.00 -7.46
N ARG A 350 -4.35 -13.15 -8.80
CA ARG A 350 -4.19 -12.04 -9.74
C ARG A 350 -5.38 -11.10 -9.73
N ASP A 351 -6.60 -11.62 -9.62
CA ASP A 351 -7.80 -10.79 -9.50
C ASP A 351 -7.71 -9.85 -8.30
N ILE A 352 -7.19 -10.35 -7.17
CA ILE A 352 -6.94 -9.54 -5.99
C ILE A 352 -5.94 -8.40 -6.28
N MET A 353 -4.85 -8.68 -7.02
CA MET A 353 -3.90 -7.64 -7.40
C MET A 353 -4.54 -6.59 -8.31
N HIS A 354 -5.32 -7.00 -9.32
CA HIS A 354 -6.08 -6.06 -10.15
C HIS A 354 -7.04 -5.20 -9.33
N ILE A 355 -7.78 -5.80 -8.39
CA ILE A 355 -8.69 -5.07 -7.49
C ILE A 355 -7.92 -4.05 -6.65
N ILE A 356 -6.73 -4.40 -6.11
CA ILE A 356 -5.88 -3.44 -5.40
C ILE A 356 -5.52 -2.26 -6.31
N ALA A 357 -5.05 -2.51 -7.53
CA ALA A 357 -4.64 -1.46 -8.46
C ALA A 357 -5.81 -0.51 -8.82
N GLU A 358 -7.02 -1.03 -8.97
CA GLU A 358 -8.22 -0.25 -9.32
C GLU A 358 -8.78 0.55 -8.12
N THR A 359 -8.58 0.08 -6.89
CA THR A 359 -9.30 0.60 -5.71
C THR A 359 -8.43 1.32 -4.71
N ALA A 360 -7.11 1.13 -4.71
CA ALA A 360 -6.19 1.83 -3.81
C ALA A 360 -6.33 3.36 -3.94
N ARG A 361 -6.22 4.04 -2.80
CA ARG A 361 -6.41 5.50 -2.71
C ARG A 361 -5.10 6.20 -2.39
N ILE A 362 -4.90 7.40 -2.93
CA ILE A 362 -3.77 8.24 -2.53
C ILE A 362 -3.98 8.61 -1.05
N PRO A 363 -3.06 8.24 -0.13
CA PRO A 363 -3.27 8.41 1.30
C PRO A 363 -3.12 9.87 1.75
N ASN A 364 -2.30 10.65 1.05
CA ASN A 364 -2.06 12.05 1.33
C ASN A 364 -1.70 12.82 0.03
N LEU A 365 -2.59 13.69 -0.45
CA LEU A 365 -2.38 14.50 -1.66
C LEU A 365 -1.25 15.53 -1.56
N SER A 366 -0.71 15.81 -0.36
CA SER A 366 0.43 16.72 -0.17
C SER A 366 1.78 16.05 -0.38
N GLU A 367 1.84 14.72 -0.27
CA GLU A 367 3.04 13.93 -0.60
C GLU A 367 3.01 13.67 -2.11
N THR A 368 3.62 14.57 -2.89
CA THR A 368 3.50 14.60 -4.38
C THR A 368 4.79 14.29 -5.12
N ASP A 369 5.91 14.11 -4.42
CA ASP A 369 7.24 14.12 -5.01
C ASP A 369 7.57 12.88 -5.85
N ASP A 370 6.86 11.76 -5.68
CA ASP A 370 7.09 10.51 -6.40
C ASP A 370 5.86 9.91 -7.11
N TRP A 371 4.70 10.55 -7.02
CA TRP A 371 3.51 10.08 -7.74
C TRP A 371 3.61 10.35 -9.24
N MET A 372 3.29 9.33 -10.04
CA MET A 372 3.12 9.46 -11.48
C MET A 372 1.86 8.76 -11.96
N ILE A 373 1.39 9.16 -13.13
CA ILE A 373 0.33 8.45 -13.86
C ILE A 373 1.02 7.62 -14.93
N ASN A 374 0.76 6.31 -14.92
CA ASN A 374 1.37 5.39 -15.87
C ASN A 374 0.67 5.44 -17.25
N GLY A 375 1.19 4.68 -18.22
CA GLY A 375 0.65 4.66 -19.58
C GLY A 375 -0.80 4.18 -19.69
N ALA A 376 -1.36 3.55 -18.65
CA ALA A 376 -2.74 3.05 -18.58
C ALA A 376 -3.66 3.87 -17.65
N GLY A 377 -3.18 5.01 -17.13
CA GLY A 377 -3.94 5.92 -16.30
C GLY A 377 -3.98 5.56 -14.80
N PHE A 378 -3.15 4.63 -14.33
CA PHE A 378 -3.03 4.33 -12.90
C PHE A 378 -2.07 5.30 -12.21
N HIS A 379 -2.42 5.70 -10.99
CA HIS A 379 -1.50 6.41 -10.10
C HIS A 379 -0.56 5.39 -9.47
N VAL A 380 0.75 5.62 -9.60
CA VAL A 380 1.79 4.72 -9.10
C VAL A 380 2.89 5.53 -8.42
N SER A 381 3.53 4.92 -7.42
CA SER A 381 4.58 5.53 -6.61
C SER A 381 5.52 4.44 -6.10
N ASP A 382 6.82 4.73 -5.97
CA ASP A 382 7.79 3.81 -5.34
C ASP A 382 7.53 3.69 -3.83
N LYS A 383 7.02 4.76 -3.21
CA LYS A 383 6.72 4.83 -1.78
C LYS A 383 5.39 4.18 -1.38
N PHE A 384 4.40 4.25 -2.26
CA PHE A 384 3.01 3.93 -1.95
C PHE A 384 2.42 2.81 -2.82
N GLY A 385 3.13 2.33 -3.85
CA GLY A 385 2.56 1.44 -4.85
C GLY A 385 1.39 2.11 -5.57
N PHE A 386 0.23 1.45 -5.62
CA PHE A 386 -1.02 2.07 -6.09
C PHE A 386 -1.71 2.95 -5.03
N GLY A 387 -1.26 2.93 -3.78
CA GLY A 387 -1.82 3.70 -2.67
C GLY A 387 -2.20 2.84 -1.47
N VAL A 388 -2.96 3.43 -0.54
CA VAL A 388 -3.48 2.70 0.62
C VAL A 388 -4.72 1.89 0.25
N LEU A 389 -4.83 0.70 0.84
CA LEU A 389 -6.00 -0.18 0.67
C LEU A 389 -7.30 0.53 1.10
N ASP A 390 -8.35 0.34 0.29
CA ASP A 390 -9.71 0.81 0.58
C ASP A 390 -10.64 -0.41 0.58
N VAL A 391 -10.84 -1.00 1.76
CA VAL A 391 -11.52 -2.30 1.88
C VAL A 391 -12.97 -2.23 1.40
N GLY A 392 -13.68 -1.14 1.71
CA GLY A 392 -15.04 -0.91 1.21
C GLY A 392 -15.11 -0.92 -0.32
N GLN A 393 -14.23 -0.18 -0.99
CA GLN A 393 -14.19 -0.15 -2.45
C GLN A 393 -13.72 -1.49 -3.05
N MET A 394 -12.77 -2.17 -2.41
CA MET A 394 -12.31 -3.50 -2.83
C MET A 394 -13.44 -4.52 -2.81
N ILE A 395 -14.25 -4.55 -1.76
CA ILE A 395 -15.39 -5.47 -1.66
C ILE A 395 -16.48 -5.11 -2.66
N ALA A 396 -16.80 -3.83 -2.81
CA ALA A 396 -17.79 -3.37 -3.78
C ALA A 396 -17.40 -3.82 -5.20
N LEU A 397 -16.13 -3.65 -5.59
CA LEU A 397 -15.63 -4.10 -6.88
C LEU A 397 -15.60 -5.64 -6.98
N ALA A 398 -15.18 -6.34 -5.92
CA ALA A 398 -15.05 -7.79 -5.89
C ALA A 398 -16.38 -8.53 -6.14
N GLN A 399 -17.50 -8.01 -5.64
CA GLN A 399 -18.82 -8.67 -5.76
C GLN A 399 -19.26 -8.88 -7.22
N ASN A 400 -18.86 -7.97 -8.12
CA ASN A 400 -19.21 -8.02 -9.55
C ASN A 400 -17.97 -8.23 -10.43
N TRP A 401 -16.85 -8.69 -9.84
CA TRP A 401 -15.61 -8.88 -10.56
C TRP A 401 -15.70 -10.06 -11.53
N THR A 402 -15.25 -9.84 -12.76
CA THR A 402 -15.03 -10.91 -13.73
C THR A 402 -13.56 -11.30 -13.68
N ASN A 403 -13.29 -12.57 -13.39
CA ASN A 403 -11.91 -13.04 -13.28
C ASN A 403 -11.11 -12.75 -14.55
N VAL A 404 -9.88 -12.31 -14.36
CA VAL A 404 -8.96 -11.99 -15.45
C VAL A 404 -8.56 -13.24 -16.21
N ASN A 405 -8.19 -13.03 -17.48
CA ASN A 405 -7.73 -14.10 -18.36
C ASN A 405 -6.47 -14.80 -17.81
N PRO A 406 -6.15 -16.02 -18.28
CA PRO A 406 -4.93 -16.73 -17.88
C PRO A 406 -3.67 -15.86 -18.03
N ARG A 407 -2.73 -16.02 -17.10
CA ARG A 407 -1.45 -15.31 -17.14
C ARG A 407 -0.59 -15.89 -18.26
N TYR A 408 -0.02 -15.00 -19.06
CA TYR A 408 1.03 -15.30 -20.03
C TYR A 408 2.27 -14.47 -19.70
N ASP A 409 3.41 -14.87 -20.24
CA ASP A 409 4.62 -14.09 -20.20
C ASP A 409 5.39 -14.17 -21.52
N CYS A 410 6.16 -13.14 -21.82
CA CYS A 410 7.15 -13.16 -22.88
C CYS A 410 8.51 -12.68 -22.35
N TYR A 411 9.56 -13.10 -23.04
CA TYR A 411 10.93 -12.84 -22.64
C TYR A 411 11.74 -12.26 -23.79
N HIS A 412 12.43 -11.16 -23.49
CA HIS A 412 13.29 -10.45 -24.44
C HIS A 412 14.64 -10.18 -23.79
N GLU A 413 15.69 -10.11 -24.60
CA GLU A 413 17.03 -9.86 -24.12
C GLU A 413 17.69 -8.78 -24.95
N TYR A 414 18.49 -7.95 -24.29
CA TYR A 414 19.41 -7.06 -24.96
C TYR A 414 20.45 -7.88 -25.74
N LYS A 415 20.56 -7.62 -27.05
CA LYS A 415 21.48 -8.34 -27.96
C LYS A 415 22.76 -7.57 -28.29
N GLY A 416 22.97 -6.40 -27.68
CA GLY A 416 24.20 -5.65 -27.87
C GLY A 416 25.36 -6.21 -27.05
N SER A 417 26.55 -5.67 -27.30
CA SER A 417 27.74 -5.97 -26.52
C SER A 417 27.61 -5.45 -25.08
N PRO A 418 28.33 -6.04 -24.12
CA PRO A 418 28.47 -5.48 -22.78
C PRO A 418 28.81 -3.98 -22.79
N VAL A 419 28.23 -3.23 -21.85
CA VAL A 419 28.35 -1.76 -21.79
C VAL A 419 29.21 -1.37 -20.61
N GLN A 420 30.28 -0.63 -20.87
CA GLN A 420 31.19 -0.14 -19.84
C GLN A 420 30.52 0.91 -18.95
N LEU A 421 30.72 0.76 -17.64
CA LEU A 421 30.23 1.66 -16.60
C LEU A 421 31.43 2.37 -15.99
N THR A 422 31.51 3.70 -16.14
CA THR A 422 32.52 4.53 -15.48
C THR A 422 31.87 5.36 -14.39
N ILE A 423 32.60 5.74 -13.35
CA ILE A 423 32.08 6.62 -12.29
C ILE A 423 31.43 7.87 -12.88
N GLY A 424 30.20 8.18 -12.44
CA GLY A 424 29.44 9.34 -12.92
C GLY A 424 28.77 9.12 -14.28
N ALA A 425 28.85 7.92 -14.85
CA ALA A 425 28.18 7.61 -16.11
C ALA A 425 26.67 7.48 -15.93
N SER A 426 25.95 7.85 -16.99
CA SER A 426 24.55 7.49 -17.23
C SER A 426 24.50 6.78 -18.58
N VAL A 427 24.20 5.49 -18.58
CA VAL A 427 24.15 4.66 -19.78
C VAL A 427 22.74 4.13 -20.00
N GLU A 428 22.31 4.05 -21.26
CA GLU A 428 21.02 3.51 -21.64
C GLU A 428 21.19 2.38 -22.64
N VAL A 429 20.50 1.27 -22.39
CA VAL A 429 20.35 0.16 -23.35
C VAL A 429 18.88 -0.08 -23.63
N ASN A 430 18.58 -0.50 -24.85
CA ASN A 430 17.21 -0.62 -25.32
C ASN A 430 16.88 -2.04 -25.77
N ILE A 431 15.67 -2.49 -25.48
CA ILE A 431 15.05 -3.68 -26.04
C ILE A 431 13.80 -3.21 -26.79
N ASP A 432 13.76 -3.44 -28.11
CA ASP A 432 12.56 -3.19 -28.91
C ASP A 432 11.68 -4.46 -28.89
N VAL A 433 10.47 -4.35 -28.34
CA VAL A 433 9.50 -5.45 -28.24
C VAL A 433 8.45 -5.29 -29.33
N ASP A 434 8.61 -6.04 -30.42
CA ASP A 434 7.67 -6.03 -31.54
C ASP A 434 6.42 -6.90 -31.30
N LYS A 435 6.58 -7.95 -30.48
CA LYS A 435 5.51 -8.89 -30.13
C LYS A 435 5.70 -9.45 -28.73
N CYS A 436 4.58 -9.65 -28.04
CA CYS A 436 4.49 -10.38 -26.78
C CYS A 436 3.20 -11.21 -26.84
N GLU A 437 3.32 -12.48 -27.23
CA GLU A 437 2.16 -13.32 -27.55
C GLU A 437 1.24 -13.45 -26.33
N ASN A 438 -0.05 -13.15 -26.53
CA ASN A 438 -1.11 -13.18 -25.51
C ASN A 438 -0.96 -12.20 -24.34
N VAL A 439 -0.02 -11.26 -24.39
CA VAL A 439 0.11 -10.17 -23.41
C VAL A 439 -0.15 -8.85 -24.13
N THR A 440 -1.30 -8.25 -23.87
CA THR A 440 -1.63 -6.88 -24.33
C THR A 440 -1.95 -5.96 -23.17
N ASN A 441 -2.19 -6.51 -21.98
CA ASN A 441 -2.40 -5.82 -20.73
C ASN A 441 -1.32 -6.29 -19.74
N LEU A 442 -0.36 -5.42 -19.42
CA LEU A 442 0.72 -5.73 -18.48
C LEU A 442 0.21 -5.83 -17.04
N GLU A 443 0.82 -6.74 -16.29
CA GLU A 443 0.66 -6.85 -14.84
C GLU A 443 2.02 -6.59 -14.18
N HIS A 444 2.92 -7.57 -14.23
CA HIS A 444 4.24 -7.48 -13.64
C HIS A 444 5.30 -7.34 -14.72
N VAL A 445 6.32 -6.53 -14.46
CA VAL A 445 7.50 -6.40 -15.33
C VAL A 445 8.75 -6.71 -14.54
N GLN A 446 9.56 -7.66 -15.01
CA GLN A 446 10.86 -7.97 -14.42
C GLN A 446 12.02 -7.56 -15.32
N ALA A 447 12.99 -6.85 -14.75
CA ALA A 447 14.29 -6.58 -15.37
C ALA A 447 15.36 -7.45 -14.70
N ASN A 448 15.81 -8.48 -15.42
CA ASN A 448 16.90 -9.35 -15.00
C ASN A 448 18.22 -8.70 -15.38
N VAL A 449 18.99 -8.23 -14.40
CA VAL A 449 20.21 -7.45 -14.65
C VAL A 449 21.44 -8.17 -14.10
N SER A 450 22.54 -8.14 -14.86
CA SER A 450 23.87 -8.47 -14.35
C SER A 450 24.82 -7.32 -14.60
N PHE A 451 25.44 -6.78 -13.55
CA PHE A 451 26.51 -5.79 -13.68
C PHE A 451 27.64 -6.08 -12.70
N SER A 452 28.85 -5.66 -13.07
CA SER A 452 29.99 -5.52 -12.18
C SER A 452 30.26 -4.04 -11.94
N PHE A 453 30.58 -3.66 -10.70
CA PHE A 453 31.01 -2.31 -10.38
C PHE A 453 31.83 -2.34 -9.08
N HIS A 454 32.75 -1.39 -8.93
CA HIS A 454 33.68 -1.35 -7.79
C HIS A 454 32.95 -1.23 -6.43
N ARG A 455 31.79 -0.54 -6.40
CA ARG A 455 30.90 -0.43 -5.25
C ARG A 455 29.44 -0.52 -5.67
N ARG A 456 28.78 -1.63 -5.32
CA ARG A 456 27.41 -1.94 -5.76
C ARG A 456 26.38 -0.88 -5.36
N GLY A 457 26.49 -0.30 -4.16
CA GLY A 457 25.59 0.74 -3.67
C GLY A 457 25.66 2.08 -4.41
N ASP A 458 26.65 2.26 -5.29
CA ASP A 458 26.79 3.46 -6.13
C ASP A 458 26.24 3.26 -7.54
N VAL A 459 25.43 2.23 -7.76
CA VAL A 459 24.72 1.96 -9.01
C VAL A 459 23.22 2.09 -8.78
N LYS A 460 22.57 2.93 -9.57
CA LYS A 460 21.12 3.07 -9.66
C LYS A 460 20.64 2.46 -10.97
N VAL A 461 19.55 1.70 -10.93
CA VAL A 461 18.95 1.10 -12.13
C VAL A 461 17.52 1.60 -12.29
N THR A 462 17.18 2.03 -13.49
CA THR A 462 15.86 2.54 -13.83
C THR A 462 15.33 1.86 -15.08
N LEU A 463 14.07 1.40 -15.05
CA LEU A 463 13.38 0.83 -16.20
C LEU A 463 12.28 1.76 -16.70
N ILE A 464 12.30 2.05 -18.00
CA ILE A 464 11.34 2.93 -18.67
C ILE A 464 10.55 2.10 -19.70
N SER A 465 9.22 2.17 -19.62
CA SER A 465 8.32 1.49 -20.55
C SER A 465 8.16 2.26 -21.88
N PRO A 466 7.59 1.64 -22.92
CA PRO A 466 7.29 2.32 -24.19
C PRO A 466 6.35 3.53 -24.02
N SER A 467 5.48 3.51 -23.00
CA SER A 467 4.61 4.63 -22.65
C SER A 467 5.31 5.73 -21.86
N GLY A 468 6.59 5.57 -21.52
CA GLY A 468 7.40 6.55 -20.78
C GLY A 468 7.33 6.39 -19.26
N THR A 469 6.68 5.36 -18.74
CA THR A 469 6.56 5.15 -17.29
C THR A 469 7.87 4.67 -16.71
N LEU A 470 8.37 5.40 -15.73
CA LEU A 470 9.65 5.19 -15.07
C LEU A 470 9.48 4.31 -13.82
N SER A 471 10.43 3.43 -13.53
CA SER A 471 10.53 2.74 -12.24
C SER A 471 11.99 2.69 -11.82
N GLU A 472 12.29 3.24 -10.65
CA GLU A 472 13.60 3.12 -10.03
C GLU A 472 13.73 1.73 -9.42
N MET A 473 14.28 0.79 -10.19
CA MET A 473 14.37 -0.62 -9.82
C MET A 473 15.27 -0.85 -8.60
N ILE A 474 16.27 0.00 -8.42
CA ILE A 474 17.10 0.11 -7.22
C ILE A 474 17.70 1.51 -7.17
N SER A 475 17.59 2.15 -6.01
CA SER A 475 18.22 3.44 -5.70
C SER A 475 19.69 3.27 -5.28
N TYR A 476 20.36 4.38 -5.02
CA TYR A 476 21.69 4.31 -4.41
C TYR A 476 21.61 3.91 -2.93
N ARG A 477 22.48 3.00 -2.49
CA ARG A 477 22.52 2.50 -1.11
C ARG A 477 23.86 2.77 -0.46
N ASP A 478 23.89 3.75 0.44
CA ASP A 478 25.12 4.25 1.06
C ASP A 478 25.89 3.18 1.86
N ASN A 479 25.20 2.21 2.47
CA ASN A 479 25.89 1.18 3.26
C ASN A 479 26.41 0.01 2.40
N ASP A 480 25.98 -0.13 1.14
CA ASP A 480 26.36 -1.26 0.28
C ASP A 480 27.72 -1.04 -0.40
N ALA A 481 28.79 -1.33 0.36
CA ALA A 481 30.17 -1.31 -0.12
C ALA A 481 30.60 -2.58 -0.89
N SER A 482 29.66 -3.45 -1.29
CA SER A 482 29.98 -4.73 -1.93
C SER A 482 30.66 -4.54 -3.29
N LYS A 483 31.73 -5.31 -3.54
CA LYS A 483 32.44 -5.37 -4.84
C LYS A 483 31.94 -6.50 -5.76
N LYS A 484 30.92 -7.26 -5.33
CA LYS A 484 30.49 -8.50 -6.01
C LYS A 484 29.64 -8.26 -7.26
N GLY A 485 29.17 -7.03 -7.49
CA GLY A 485 28.16 -6.74 -8.50
C GLY A 485 26.86 -7.51 -8.27
N ILE A 486 26.10 -7.74 -9.34
CA ILE A 486 24.89 -8.56 -9.36
C ILE A 486 24.88 -9.50 -10.56
N LYS A 487 24.19 -10.63 -10.44
CA LYS A 487 24.06 -11.63 -11.50
C LYS A 487 22.62 -12.08 -11.62
N TYR A 488 22.01 -11.81 -12.78
CA TYR A 488 20.63 -12.13 -13.12
C TYR A 488 19.63 -11.74 -12.02
N PHE A 489 19.85 -10.61 -11.36
CA PHE A 489 18.98 -10.18 -10.27
C PHE A 489 17.64 -9.72 -10.86
N PRO A 490 16.49 -10.26 -10.41
CA PRO A 490 15.19 -10.04 -11.03
C PRO A 490 14.46 -8.85 -10.39
N PHE A 491 14.87 -7.62 -10.71
CA PHE A 491 14.12 -6.44 -10.26
C PHE A 491 12.69 -6.48 -10.82
N MET A 492 11.70 -6.06 -10.03
CA MET A 492 10.29 -6.14 -10.42
C MET A 492 9.59 -4.79 -10.24
N SER A 493 8.68 -4.49 -11.17
CA SER A 493 7.82 -3.31 -11.11
C SER A 493 6.37 -3.67 -11.39
N VAL A 494 5.46 -3.14 -10.58
CA VAL A 494 4.01 -3.09 -10.85
C VAL A 494 3.56 -1.75 -11.44
N HIS A 495 4.46 -0.78 -11.61
CA HIS A 495 4.10 0.56 -12.08
C HIS A 495 3.56 0.59 -13.51
N LYS A 496 3.88 -0.43 -14.32
CA LYS A 496 3.46 -0.54 -15.73
C LYS A 496 2.16 -1.32 -15.90
N TRP A 497 1.45 -1.60 -14.80
CA TRP A 497 0.19 -2.33 -14.83
C TRP A 497 -0.82 -1.64 -15.76
N GLY A 498 -1.50 -2.40 -16.61
CA GLY A 498 -2.41 -1.83 -17.59
C GLY A 498 -1.78 -1.51 -18.95
N GLU A 499 -0.46 -1.33 -19.02
CA GLU A 499 0.19 -0.82 -20.24
C GLU A 499 0.32 -1.87 -21.34
N SER A 500 0.48 -1.40 -22.58
CA SER A 500 0.89 -2.24 -23.69
C SER A 500 2.38 -2.59 -23.56
N PRO A 501 2.77 -3.87 -23.75
CA PRO A 501 4.18 -4.26 -23.73
C PRO A 501 4.95 -3.86 -24.99
N ILE A 502 4.25 -3.50 -26.08
CA ILE A 502 4.83 -3.29 -27.40
C ILE A 502 5.53 -1.94 -27.49
N GLY A 503 6.75 -1.94 -28.02
CA GLY A 503 7.56 -0.76 -28.25
C GLY A 503 8.94 -0.83 -27.59
N ARG A 504 9.57 0.33 -27.45
CA ARG A 504 10.93 0.43 -26.91
C ARG A 504 10.94 0.47 -25.40
N TRP A 505 11.63 -0.49 -24.79
CA TRP A 505 11.98 -0.49 -23.38
C TRP A 505 13.40 -0.01 -23.18
N THR A 506 13.62 0.86 -22.20
CA THR A 506 14.93 1.43 -21.90
C THR A 506 15.34 1.06 -20.48
N LEU A 507 16.50 0.40 -20.34
CA LEU A 507 17.18 0.25 -19.06
C LEU A 507 18.23 1.35 -18.96
N ARG A 508 18.08 2.24 -17.98
CA ARG A 508 19.07 3.26 -17.64
C ARG A 508 19.85 2.81 -16.41
N ILE A 509 21.18 2.89 -16.49
CA ILE A 509 22.08 2.64 -15.37
C ILE A 509 22.87 3.92 -15.11
N GLU A 510 22.76 4.41 -13.89
CA GLU A 510 23.48 5.59 -13.42
C GLU A 510 24.46 5.17 -12.33
N THR A 511 25.67 5.72 -12.37
CA THR A 511 26.67 5.49 -11.33
C THR A 511 27.12 6.82 -10.74
N ARG A 512 27.52 6.82 -9.47
CA ARG A 512 28.00 8.03 -8.78
C ARG A 512 29.36 7.82 -8.14
N THR A 513 30.00 8.94 -7.81
CA THR A 513 31.17 8.93 -6.93
C THR A 513 30.72 8.55 -5.50
N PRO A 514 31.47 7.68 -4.80
CA PRO A 514 31.18 7.34 -3.41
C PRO A 514 31.03 8.59 -2.53
N GLN A 515 29.92 8.71 -1.80
CA GLN A 515 29.79 9.71 -0.73
C GLN A 515 30.45 9.18 0.55
N ASN A 516 31.40 9.94 1.11
CA ASN A 516 32.02 9.74 2.43
C ASN A 516 32.81 8.43 2.65
N ASP A 517 33.78 8.19 1.79
CA ASP A 517 34.97 7.44 2.14
C ASP A 517 36.03 8.46 2.61
N GLY A 518 36.20 8.62 3.93
CA GLY A 518 37.27 9.43 4.54
C GLY A 518 38.70 8.90 4.28
N SER A 519 38.84 7.92 3.40
CA SER A 519 40.03 7.17 3.07
C SER A 519 40.32 7.04 1.57
N MET A 520 39.73 7.79 0.62
CA MET A 520 40.25 7.79 -0.77
C MET A 520 40.19 9.15 -1.47
N LYS A 521 41.23 9.96 -1.19
CA LYS A 521 41.79 10.94 -2.14
C LYS A 521 42.93 10.36 -2.98
N SER A 522 43.08 9.03 -3.03
CA SER A 522 44.27 8.39 -3.60
C SER A 522 43.96 7.02 -4.19
N ALA A 523 43.34 7.01 -5.38
CA ALA A 523 43.63 6.10 -6.49
C ALA A 523 42.60 6.37 -7.60
N ILE A 524 42.93 7.29 -8.51
CA ILE A 524 42.26 7.41 -9.81
C ILE A 524 42.89 6.36 -10.72
N ASP A 525 42.73 5.08 -10.37
CA ASP A 525 43.19 3.95 -11.20
C ASP A 525 41.96 3.09 -11.51
N ASP A 526 41.40 3.26 -12.71
CA ASP A 526 40.51 2.32 -13.43
C ASP A 526 39.34 1.67 -12.67
N ASP A 527 38.57 2.42 -11.88
CA ASP A 527 37.27 1.97 -11.33
C ASP A 527 36.18 1.92 -12.42
N THR A 528 36.37 1.00 -13.36
CA THR A 528 35.45 0.64 -14.42
C THR A 528 34.65 -0.59 -14.02
N GLY A 529 33.40 -0.64 -14.43
CA GLY A 529 32.55 -1.82 -14.35
C GLY A 529 31.83 -2.04 -15.66
N GLU A 530 30.87 -2.96 -15.67
CA GLU A 530 30.24 -3.39 -16.91
C GLU A 530 28.81 -3.87 -16.66
N LEU A 531 27.88 -3.41 -17.49
CA LEU A 531 26.59 -4.07 -17.68
C LEU A 531 26.81 -5.29 -18.57
N ASN A 532 26.70 -6.47 -17.96
CA ASN A 532 26.95 -7.75 -18.60
C ASN A 532 25.69 -8.37 -19.21
N TYR A 533 24.52 -8.04 -18.67
CA TYR A 533 23.26 -8.64 -19.10
C TYR A 533 22.06 -7.76 -18.75
N PHE A 534 21.12 -7.69 -19.69
CA PHE A 534 19.77 -7.18 -19.47
C PHE A 534 18.76 -8.08 -20.18
N GLY A 535 17.90 -8.70 -19.38
CA GLY A 535 16.73 -9.43 -19.84
C GLY A 535 15.45 -8.80 -19.30
N LEU A 536 14.41 -8.80 -20.12
CA LEU A 536 13.11 -8.23 -19.81
C LEU A 536 12.05 -9.34 -19.88
N ARG A 537 11.35 -9.56 -18.76
CA ARG A 537 10.22 -10.49 -18.69
C ARG A 537 8.95 -9.72 -18.41
N LEU A 538 7.97 -9.91 -19.28
CA LEU A 538 6.71 -9.17 -19.28
C LEU A 538 5.59 -10.15 -18.97
N TYR A 539 4.91 -9.97 -17.84
CA TYR A 539 3.77 -10.80 -17.44
C TYR A 539 2.49 -10.03 -17.66
N GLY A 540 1.44 -10.74 -18.05
CA GLY A 540 0.10 -10.16 -18.10
C GLY A 540 -0.89 -11.07 -18.78
N SER A 541 -1.90 -10.49 -19.40
CA SER A 541 -2.90 -11.24 -20.16
C SER A 541 -3.35 -10.47 -21.39
N TYR A 542 -4.20 -11.08 -22.20
CA TYR A 542 -4.83 -10.39 -23.31
C TYR A 542 -6.03 -9.60 -22.79
N SER A 543 -6.16 -8.37 -23.27
CA SER A 543 -7.18 -7.45 -22.80
C SER A 543 -8.57 -7.89 -23.28
N SER A 544 -9.52 -8.00 -22.36
CA SER A 544 -10.94 -8.08 -22.70
C SER A 544 -11.44 -6.75 -23.31
N ASN A 545 -12.62 -6.73 -23.94
CA ASN A 545 -13.21 -5.48 -24.42
C ASN A 545 -13.51 -4.51 -23.27
N ASP A 546 -13.92 -5.03 -22.11
CA ASP A 546 -14.21 -4.22 -20.93
C ASP A 546 -12.94 -3.59 -20.36
N GLU A 547 -11.83 -4.34 -20.31
CA GLU A 547 -10.52 -3.81 -19.91
C GLU A 547 -10.05 -2.68 -20.84
N LYS A 548 -10.21 -2.85 -22.16
CA LYS A 548 -9.86 -1.79 -23.12
C LYS A 548 -10.69 -0.53 -22.90
N ASN A 549 -12.00 -0.70 -22.68
CA ASN A 549 -12.90 0.42 -22.37
C ASN A 549 -12.51 1.10 -21.05
N ASN A 550 -12.13 0.35 -20.02
CA ASN A 550 -11.70 0.90 -18.73
C ASN A 550 -10.35 1.62 -18.82
N ILE A 551 -9.38 1.09 -19.56
CA ILE A 551 -8.11 1.78 -19.85
C ILE A 551 -8.39 3.08 -20.58
N GLN A 552 -9.23 3.05 -21.62
CA GLN A 552 -9.60 4.24 -22.36
C GLN A 552 -10.30 5.27 -21.47
N LYS A 553 -11.27 4.85 -20.64
CA LYS A 553 -11.93 5.74 -19.67
C LYS A 553 -10.93 6.37 -18.70
N ARG A 554 -10.00 5.59 -18.14
CA ARG A 554 -8.94 6.10 -17.25
C ARG A 554 -8.09 7.15 -17.96
N GLN A 555 -7.58 6.82 -19.14
CA GLN A 555 -6.76 7.73 -19.97
C GLN A 555 -7.52 8.99 -20.40
N GLU A 556 -8.79 8.89 -20.76
CA GLU A 556 -9.66 10.03 -21.10
C GLU A 556 -9.96 10.89 -19.87
N SER A 557 -10.04 10.26 -18.70
CA SER A 557 -10.36 10.92 -17.44
C SER A 557 -9.16 11.55 -16.71
N ASN A 558 -8.00 11.67 -17.37
CA ASN A 558 -6.69 12.17 -16.88
C ASN A 558 -6.67 13.58 -16.23
N ALA A 559 -7.65 13.95 -15.40
CA ALA A 559 -7.75 15.22 -14.72
C ALA A 559 -8.48 15.10 -13.37
N PHE A 560 -7.81 14.56 -12.36
CA PHE A 560 -7.78 15.32 -11.11
C PHE A 560 -6.51 15.06 -10.30
N ILE A 561 -5.41 15.65 -10.78
CA ILE A 561 -4.42 16.25 -9.89
C ILE A 561 -4.48 17.75 -10.26
N PRO A 562 -4.95 18.65 -9.39
CA PRO A 562 -4.93 20.07 -9.71
C PRO A 562 -3.48 20.46 -9.95
N THR A 563 -3.20 21.05 -11.11
CA THR A 563 -1.85 21.48 -11.46
C THR A 563 -1.37 22.52 -10.46
N HIS A 564 -0.05 22.65 -10.28
CA HIS A 564 0.51 23.73 -9.47
C HIS A 564 -0.02 25.11 -9.88
N ASN A 565 -0.28 25.32 -11.18
CA ASN A 565 -0.86 26.55 -11.72
C ASN A 565 -2.35 26.70 -11.39
N GLU A 566 -3.13 25.63 -11.29
CA GLU A 566 -4.53 25.67 -10.85
C GLU A 566 -4.64 25.89 -9.35
N LEU A 567 -3.74 25.30 -8.55
CA LEU A 567 -3.60 25.60 -7.12
C LEU A 567 -3.19 27.07 -6.90
N GLU A 568 -2.22 27.57 -7.68
CA GLU A 568 -1.81 28.99 -7.69
C GLU A 568 -2.92 29.94 -8.18
N TRP A 569 -3.73 29.53 -9.17
CA TRP A 569 -4.83 30.34 -9.69
C TRP A 569 -5.98 30.45 -8.68
N ILE A 570 -6.34 29.34 -8.02
CA ILE A 570 -7.32 29.32 -6.93
C ILE A 570 -6.82 30.20 -5.77
N TYR A 571 -5.55 30.04 -5.39
CA TYR A 571 -4.89 30.84 -4.35
C TYR A 571 -4.88 32.35 -4.67
N LYS A 572 -4.55 32.74 -5.92
CA LYS A 572 -4.58 34.15 -6.37
C LYS A 572 -6.00 34.72 -6.47
N ARG A 573 -6.98 33.89 -6.84
CA ARG A 573 -8.40 34.29 -6.88
C ARG A 573 -8.93 34.60 -5.48
N GLU A 574 -8.61 33.75 -4.50
CA GLU A 574 -8.96 33.95 -3.08
C GLU A 574 -8.26 35.17 -2.46
N LEU A 575 -7.00 35.43 -2.81
CA LEU A 575 -6.28 36.66 -2.43
C LEU A 575 -6.92 37.91 -3.02
N SER A 576 -7.36 37.88 -4.29
CA SER A 576 -8.05 39.03 -4.91
C SER A 576 -9.42 39.35 -4.29
N ILE A 577 -10.07 38.33 -3.70
CA ILE A 577 -11.33 38.48 -2.96
C ILE A 577 -11.07 39.06 -1.55
N ARG A 578 -9.90 38.79 -0.96
CA ARG A 578 -9.47 39.37 0.33
C ARG A 578 -8.79 40.74 0.23
N GLU A 579 -8.28 41.11 -0.94
CA GLU A 579 -7.62 42.40 -1.19
C GLU A 579 -8.55 43.49 -1.76
N SER A 580 -9.87 43.37 -1.59
CA SER A 580 -10.77 44.54 -1.70
C SER A 580 -10.92 45.23 -0.34
N PRO A 581 -10.24 46.36 -0.06
CA PRO A 581 -10.29 46.99 1.24
C PRO A 581 -11.39 48.06 1.26
N ASN A 582 -12.42 47.81 2.08
CA ASN A 582 -13.31 48.77 2.74
C ASN A 582 -14.11 49.78 1.89
N VAL A 583 -15.43 49.82 2.08
CA VAL A 583 -16.11 50.73 3.05
C VAL A 583 -17.64 50.59 2.91
N MET A 584 -18.27 50.28 4.04
CA MET A 584 -19.61 50.69 4.51
C MET A 584 -20.70 51.14 3.51
N GLN A 585 -21.90 50.57 3.66
CA GLN A 585 -22.96 51.27 4.40
C GLN A 585 -24.09 50.32 4.86
N LYS A 586 -24.35 50.37 6.18
CA LYS A 586 -25.64 50.09 6.80
C LYS A 586 -26.73 50.97 6.17
N ARG A 587 -27.31 50.54 5.06
CA ARG A 587 -28.62 51.00 4.57
C ARG A 587 -29.19 49.83 3.77
N ASP A 588 -29.98 49.01 4.45
CA ASP A 588 -31.16 48.31 3.86
C ASP A 588 -31.85 47.35 4.83
N TYR A 589 -31.27 47.09 6.00
CA TYR A 589 -31.98 46.34 7.05
C TYR A 589 -33.08 47.14 7.78
N GLN A 590 -33.15 48.46 7.59
CA GLN A 590 -34.20 49.32 8.15
C GLN A 590 -35.42 49.51 7.21
N ASN A 591 -35.30 49.14 5.93
CA ASN A 591 -36.41 49.21 4.97
C ASN A 591 -37.23 47.92 4.92
N LEU A 592 -36.65 46.78 5.30
CA LEU A 592 -37.35 45.49 5.40
C LEU A 592 -38.16 45.29 6.70
N ILE A 593 -38.08 46.23 7.64
CA ILE A 593 -38.85 46.19 8.92
C ILE A 593 -39.99 47.22 8.93
N ASN A 594 -40.06 48.14 7.96
CA ASN A 594 -41.10 49.17 7.89
C ASN A 594 -42.29 48.86 6.95
N GLU A 595 -42.40 47.65 6.40
CA GLU A 595 -43.56 47.22 5.60
C GLU A 595 -44.58 46.33 6.31
N ARG A 596 -44.45 46.12 7.62
CA ARG A 596 -45.52 45.51 8.43
C ARG A 596 -45.80 46.30 9.70
N GLN A 597 -46.29 47.53 9.51
CA GLN A 597 -47.36 48.12 10.34
C GLN A 597 -47.70 49.53 9.84
N ARG A 598 -48.77 49.65 9.05
CA ARG A 598 -49.73 50.74 9.27
C ARG A 598 -51.17 50.19 9.28
N PRO A 599 -52.01 50.64 10.23
CA PRO A 599 -53.34 50.12 10.47
C PRO A 599 -54.42 50.94 9.75
N LYS A 600 -55.58 50.30 9.56
CA LYS A 600 -56.99 50.79 9.59
C LYS A 600 -57.84 49.79 8.80
N GLU A 601 -59.05 49.39 9.15
CA GLU A 601 -59.89 49.53 10.34
C GLU A 601 -61.11 48.62 10.03
N ASN A 602 -61.57 47.89 11.06
CA ASN A 602 -62.94 47.43 11.32
C ASN A 602 -63.76 46.48 10.41
N SER A 603 -64.49 45.65 11.17
CA SER A 603 -65.74 44.91 10.88
C SER A 603 -65.57 43.59 10.11
N ASP A 604 -66.23 42.49 10.45
CA ASP A 604 -67.03 42.10 11.61
C ASP A 604 -67.20 40.57 11.48
N GLN A 605 -67.52 39.91 12.60
CA GLN A 605 -68.32 38.66 12.68
C GLN A 605 -67.82 37.41 11.93
N SER A 606 -67.26 36.44 12.66
CA SER A 606 -67.96 35.26 13.19
C SER A 606 -68.32 34.17 12.17
N LEU A 607 -68.14 32.93 12.63
CA LEU A 607 -68.92 31.72 12.31
C LEU A 607 -68.37 30.72 11.27
N PHE A 608 -68.42 29.48 11.75
CA PHE A 608 -68.47 28.18 11.07
C PHE A 608 -67.19 27.35 10.91
N SER A 609 -67.01 26.54 11.95
CA SER A 609 -66.78 25.09 11.83
C SER A 609 -67.56 24.42 10.68
N THR A 610 -67.00 23.31 10.19
CA THR A 610 -67.67 22.23 9.44
C THR A 610 -67.68 22.37 7.91
N PHE A 611 -66.60 21.92 7.26
CA PHE A 611 -66.75 21.15 6.01
C PHE A 611 -65.88 19.90 6.07
N ARG A 612 -66.54 18.84 6.53
CA ARG A 612 -66.09 17.45 6.62
C ARG A 612 -66.04 16.85 5.21
N LYS A 613 -65.15 15.88 5.01
CA LYS A 613 -65.38 14.64 4.24
C LYS A 613 -66.23 14.77 2.98
N THR A 614 -65.62 14.83 1.79
CA THR A 614 -66.06 14.03 0.63
C THR A 614 -64.98 14.04 -0.47
N PHE A 615 -64.56 12.85 -0.91
CA PHE A 615 -63.69 12.54 -2.08
C PHE A 615 -62.17 12.82 -1.90
N GLY A 616 -61.25 11.85 -1.85
CA GLY A 616 -61.30 10.40 -2.10
C GLY A 616 -60.50 10.00 -3.35
N PHE A 617 -59.16 10.07 -3.27
CA PHE A 617 -58.17 9.13 -3.82
C PHE A 617 -56.79 9.48 -3.24
#